data_AF-A0A661JHE6-F1
#
_entry.id   AF-A0A661JHE6-F1
#
_cell.length_a   1.000
_cell.length_b   1.000
_cell.length_c   1.000
_cell.angle_alpha   90.00
_cell.angle_beta   90.00
_cell.angle_gamma   90.00
#
_symmetry.space_group_name_H-M   'P 1'
#
loop_
_entity.id
_entity.type
_entity.pdbx_description
1 polymer ?
#
loop_
_entity_poly.entity_id
_entity_poly.type
_entity_poly.pdbx_seq_one_letter_code
_entity_poly.pdbx_strand_id
1 'polypeptide(L)' 'FGGVISEVGAVMMVGGNIKGQTRVLTTATVMETRMGHFDVAIALSAILLVLTFTVNLILTEIQQRGATPWIIRTWR' A
#
# COMPACT_ATOMS: atom_id res chain seq x y z
N PHE A 1 3.61 -8.42 0.57
CA PHE A 1 3.43 -7.86 -0.79
C PHE A 1 2.47 -8.66 -1.66
N GLY A 2 2.70 -9.96 -1.90
CA GLY A 2 1.81 -10.79 -2.73
C GLY A 2 0.34 -10.83 -2.28
N GLY A 3 0.08 -10.87 -0.96
CA GLY A 3 -1.30 -10.84 -0.43
C GLY A 3 -2.08 -9.56 -0.78
N VAL A 4 -1.46 -8.39 -0.63
CA VAL A 4 -2.07 -7.10 -0.96
C VAL A 4 -2.34 -6.97 -2.47
N ILE A 5 -1.44 -7.48 -3.30
CA ILE A 5 -1.64 -7.52 -4.76
C ILE A 5 -2.81 -8.45 -5.11
N SER A 6 -2.90 -9.62 -4.46
CA SER A 6 -3.97 -10.58 -4.65
C SER A 6 -5.34 -10.02 -4.21
N GLU A 7 -5.37 -9.27 -3.11
CA GLU A 7 -6.56 -8.57 -2.62
C GLU A 7 -7.06 -7.51 -3.62
N VAL A 8 -6.16 -6.67 -4.13
CA VAL A 8 -6.52 -5.67 -5.16
C VAL A 8 -7.05 -6.35 -6.42
N GLY A 9 -6.41 -7.44 -6.85
CA GLY A 9 -6.87 -8.24 -8.00
C GLY A 9 -8.26 -8.85 -7.78
N ALA A 10 -8.53 -9.38 -6.59
CA ALA A 10 -9.84 -9.91 -6.22
C ALA A 10 -10.91 -8.80 -6.25
N VAL A 11 -10.67 -7.67 -5.57
CA VAL A 11 -11.62 -6.52 -5.53
C VAL A 11 -11.94 -5.98 -6.92
N MET A 12 -10.96 -5.97 -7.83
CA MET A 12 -11.18 -5.62 -9.23
C MET A 12 -12.10 -6.58 -9.98
N MET A 13 -12.04 -7.89 -9.70
CA MET A 13 -12.87 -8.91 -10.35
C MET A 13 -14.28 -8.99 -9.79
N VAL A 14 -14.47 -8.82 -8.47
CA VAL A 14 -15.80 -8.96 -7.83
C VAL A 14 -16.66 -7.68 -7.91
N GLY A 15 -16.19 -6.63 -8.60
CA GLY A 15 -16.97 -5.41 -8.81
C GLY A 15 -16.90 -4.38 -7.67
N GLY A 16 -15.94 -4.50 -6.76
CA GLY A 16 -15.70 -3.52 -5.68
C GLY A 16 -15.12 -2.18 -6.13
N ASN A 17 -15.16 -1.86 -7.42
CA ASN A 17 -14.56 -0.64 -8.01
C ASN A 17 -15.60 0.48 -8.28
N ILE A 18 -16.58 0.66 -7.40
CA ILE A 18 -17.62 1.69 -7.58
C ILE A 18 -17.12 3.06 -7.10
N LYS A 19 -17.18 4.09 -7.96
CA LYS A 19 -16.66 5.44 -7.69
C LYS A 19 -17.34 6.01 -6.43
N GLY A 20 -16.56 6.37 -5.42
CA GLY A 20 -17.06 7.04 -4.21
C GLY A 20 -17.77 6.14 -3.19
N GLN A 21 -17.80 4.82 -3.40
CA GLN A 21 -18.44 3.87 -2.48
C GLN A 21 -17.40 2.88 -1.95
N THR A 22 -16.97 1.95 -2.79
CA THR A 22 -16.11 0.81 -2.42
C THR A 22 -14.73 0.85 -3.08
N ARG A 23 -14.50 1.85 -3.96
CA ARG A 23 -13.26 2.00 -4.71
C ARG A 23 -12.10 2.43 -3.82
N VAL A 24 -11.17 1.51 -3.61
CA VAL A 24 -9.86 1.79 -3.00
C VAL A 24 -8.93 2.54 -3.96
N LEU A 25 -8.04 3.36 -3.40
CA LEU A 25 -7.08 4.20 -4.15
C LEU A 25 -6.18 3.40 -5.09
N THR A 26 -5.74 2.22 -4.66
CA THR A 26 -4.90 1.31 -5.46
C THR A 26 -5.64 0.80 -6.69
N THR A 27 -6.90 0.42 -6.54
CA THR A 27 -7.76 -0.02 -7.65
C THR A 27 -8.12 1.13 -8.58
N ALA A 28 -8.37 2.33 -8.06
CA ALA A 28 -8.60 3.53 -8.87
C ALA A 28 -7.39 3.85 -9.75
N THR A 29 -6.18 3.78 -9.18
CA THR A 29 -4.93 4.00 -9.89
C THR A 29 -4.76 2.99 -11.03
N VAL A 30 -4.90 1.70 -10.75
CA VAL A 30 -4.78 0.64 -11.76
C VAL A 30 -5.84 0.78 -12.86
N MET A 31 -7.06 1.16 -12.50
CA MET A 31 -8.14 1.36 -13.46
C MET A 31 -7.84 2.54 -14.39
N GLU A 32 -7.43 3.71 -13.87
CA GLU A 32 -7.15 4.88 -14.71
C GLU A 32 -5.93 4.65 -15.61
N THR A 33 -4.91 3.93 -15.15
CA THR A 33 -3.80 3.47 -16.01
C THR A 33 -4.30 2.58 -17.16
N ARG A 34 -5.26 1.67 -16.89
CA ARG A 34 -5.84 0.78 -17.92
C ARG A 34 -6.75 1.52 -18.89
N MET A 35 -7.39 2.61 -18.48
CA MET A 35 -8.20 3.46 -19.35
C MET A 35 -7.36 4.42 -20.21
N GLY A 36 -6.05 4.54 -19.95
CA GLY A 36 -5.16 5.48 -20.64
C GLY A 36 -5.12 6.88 -20.03
N HIS A 37 -5.77 7.09 -18.89
CA HIS A 37 -5.75 8.38 -18.15
C HIS A 37 -4.51 8.48 -17.25
N PHE A 38 -3.34 8.55 -17.87
CA PHE A 38 -2.06 8.54 -17.16
C PHE A 38 -1.87 9.74 -16.22
N ASP A 39 -2.37 10.92 -16.57
CA ASP A 39 -2.32 12.10 -15.70
C ASP A 39 -2.93 11.84 -14.32
N VAL A 40 -4.16 11.31 -14.29
CA VAL A 40 -4.87 11.00 -13.05
C VAL A 40 -4.21 9.82 -12.33
N ALA A 41 -3.79 8.80 -13.08
CA ALA A 41 -3.13 7.64 -12.51
C ALA A 41 -1.81 8.02 -11.81
N ILE A 42 -0.98 8.87 -12.42
CA ILE A 42 0.29 9.34 -11.84
C ILE A 42 0.02 10.19 -10.60
N ALA A 43 -0.97 11.08 -10.63
CA ALA A 43 -1.36 11.88 -9.47
C ALA A 43 -1.77 10.99 -8.28
N LEU A 44 -2.63 9.99 -8.51
CA LEU A 44 -3.04 9.05 -7.48
C LEU A 44 -1.88 8.20 -6.96
N SER A 45 -0.99 7.76 -7.86
CA SER A 45 0.21 6.98 -7.53
C SER A 45 1.15 7.77 -6.61
N ALA A 46 1.37 9.05 -6.90
CA ALA A 46 2.22 9.93 -6.11
C ALA A 46 1.67 10.10 -4.69
N ILE A 47 0.36 10.30 -4.55
CA ILE A 47 -0.31 10.38 -3.23
C ILE A 47 -0.11 9.09 -2.45
N LEU A 48 -0.29 7.94 -3.10
CA LEU A 48 -0.12 6.62 -2.49
C LEU A 48 1.33 6.39 -2.03
N LEU A 49 2.30 6.84 -2.81
CA LEU A 49 3.72 6.72 -2.49
C LEU A 49 4.09 7.56 -1.26
N VAL A 50 3.63 8.81 -1.21
CA VAL A 50 3.82 9.69 -0.04
C VAL A 50 3.19 9.08 1.22
N LEU A 51 1.96 8.55 1.11
CA LEU A 51 1.26 7.94 2.24
C LEU A 51 1.98 6.69 2.73
N THR A 52 2.37 5.79 1.81
CA THR A 52 3.10 4.56 2.14
C THR A 52 4.44 4.88 2.80
N PHE A 53 5.18 5.84 2.25
CA PHE A 53 6.47 6.25 2.81
C PHE A 53 6.29 6.88 4.19
N THR A 54 5.31 7.75 4.39
CA THR A 54 4.99 8.36 5.69
C THR A 54 4.66 7.30 6.74
N VAL A 55 3.78 6.35 6.41
CA VAL A 55 3.42 5.26 7.34
C VAL A 55 4.63 4.38 7.63
N ASN A 56 5.43 4.05 6.62
CA ASN A 56 6.61 3.21 6.79
C ASN A 56 7.69 3.90 7.64
N LEU A 57 7.90 5.21 7.44
CA LEU A 57 8.80 6.02 8.26
C LEU A 57 8.34 6.07 9.72
N ILE A 58 7.06 6.37 9.97
CA ILE A 58 6.50 6.40 11.33
C ILE A 58 6.67 5.04 12.01
N LEU A 59 6.34 3.96 11.31
CA LEU A 59 6.47 2.61 11.84
C LEU A 59 7.94 2.28 12.14
N THR A 60 8.85 2.66 11.24
CA THR A 60 10.29 2.47 11.41
C THR A 60 10.83 3.25 12.60
N GLU A 61 10.47 4.52 12.76
CA GLU A 61 10.85 5.36 13.91
C GLU A 61 10.36 4.80 15.24
N ILE A 62 9.13 4.26 15.27
CA ILE A 62 8.58 3.60 16.47
C ILE A 62 9.31 2.28 16.73
N GLN A 63 9.58 1.49 15.69
CA GLN A 63 10.17 0.16 15.82
C GLN A 63 11.67 0.22 16.17
N GLN A 64 12.40 1.22 15.68
CA GLN A 64 13.80 1.47 16.05
C GLN A 64 13.96 1.80 17.55
N ARG A 65 12.94 2.36 18.20
CA ARG A 65 12.95 2.61 19.66
C ARG A 65 12.75 1.34 20.49
N GLY A 66 12.17 0.28 19.91
CA GLY A 66 11.91 -1.00 20.57
C GLY A 66 12.82 -2.16 20.14
N ALA A 67 13.74 -1.93 19.20
CA ALA A 67 14.66 -2.94 18.67
C ALA A 67 15.76 -3.28 19.71
N THR A 68 15.37 -3.98 20.76
CA THR A 68 16.29 -4.60 21.71
C THR A 68 17.02 -5.74 20.98
N PRO A 69 18.37 -5.72 20.86
CA PRO A 69 19.09 -6.81 20.24
C PRO A 69 19.04 -8.04 21.17
N TRP A 70 18.19 -9.02 20.85
CA TRP A 70 18.04 -10.26 21.62
C TRP A 70 19.23 -11.25 21.48
N ILE A 71 20.28 -10.87 20.75
CA ILE A 71 21.39 -11.75 20.33
C ILE A 71 22.34 -12.22 21.45
N ILE A 72 22.14 -11.85 22.72
CA ILE A 72 23.09 -12.21 23.81
C ILE A 72 22.62 -13.40 24.68
N ARG A 73 21.43 -13.98 24.46
CA ARG A 73 20.86 -14.98 25.41
C ARG A 73 20.60 -16.38 24.83
N THR A 74 21.55 -16.96 24.09
CA THR A 74 21.47 -18.39 23.71
C THR A 74 22.76 -19.19 23.90
N TRP A 75 23.77 -18.66 24.61
CA TRP A 75 25.00 -19.40 24.95
C TRP A 75 25.08 -19.71 26.45
N ARG A 76 24.12 -20.48 26.95
CA ARG A 76 24.23 -21.23 28.20
C ARG A 76 23.51 -22.56 28.07
#